data_AF-A4EE28-F1
#
_entry.id   AF-A4EE28-F1
#
_cell.length_a   1.000
_cell.length_b   1.000
_cell.length_c   1.000
_cell.angle_alpha   90.00
_cell.angle_beta   90.00
_cell.angle_gamma   90.00
#
_symmetry.space_group_name_H-M   'P 1'
#
loop_
_entity.id
_entity.type
_entity.pdbx_description
1 polymer ?
#
loop_
_entity_poly.entity_id
_entity_poly.type
_entity_poly.pdbx_seq_one_letter_code
_entity_poly.pdbx_strand_id
1 'polypeptide(L)'
;MFDLLASDLQPNSVDAVVVEKRKTGTALQEAEKFYPKMLGFLLRFVLEKTPLGIEELVIITDTIPVNRKRRAVEKALKLVLADMLPTRTPYSIMHHASRSHYGLQIADYLNWAILRKWEKGDQTAYDQIKHLIRSEFEIFRSGTRNYY
;
A
#
# COMPACT_ATOMS: atom_id res chain seq x y z
N MET A 1 20.56 6.75 6.98
CA MET A 1 20.35 5.46 6.28
C MET A 1 19.19 5.58 5.31
N PHE A 2 18.01 6.05 5.74
CA PHE A 2 16.90 6.36 4.84
C PHE A 2 17.26 7.38 3.75
N ASP A 3 18.04 8.43 4.07
CA ASP A 3 18.40 9.47 3.09
C ASP A 3 19.10 8.93 1.84
N LEU A 4 19.90 7.86 1.99
CA LEU A 4 20.55 7.20 0.87
C LEU A 4 19.52 6.41 0.04
N LEU A 5 18.57 5.74 0.71
CA LEU A 5 17.54 4.92 0.05
C LEU A 5 16.42 5.76 -0.60
N ALA A 6 16.20 6.98 -0.11
CA ALA A 6 15.13 7.85 -0.59
C ALA A 6 15.61 8.82 -1.67
N SER A 7 16.92 8.94 -1.89
CA SER A 7 17.51 9.90 -2.83
C SER A 7 17.05 9.73 -4.28
N ASP A 8 16.65 8.52 -4.66
CA ASP A 8 16.14 8.19 -6.00
C ASP A 8 14.62 8.35 -6.14
N LEU A 9 13.90 8.64 -5.04
CA LEU A 9 12.45 8.79 -5.10
C LEU A 9 12.07 10.18 -5.61
N GLN A 10 11.17 10.18 -6.58
CA GLN A 10 10.60 11.43 -7.07
C GLN A 10 9.65 12.04 -6.03
N PRO A 11 9.59 13.37 -5.92
CA PRO A 11 8.53 14.02 -5.14
C PRO A 11 7.15 13.56 -5.60
N ASN A 12 6.20 13.46 -4.68
CA ASN A 12 4.83 13.01 -4.96
C ASN A 12 4.74 11.63 -5.66
N SER A 13 5.58 10.67 -5.29
CA SER A 13 5.56 9.29 -5.81
C SER A 13 4.96 8.26 -4.84
N VAL A 14 4.53 8.69 -3.64
CA VAL A 14 4.04 7.80 -2.58
C VAL A 14 2.55 8.03 -2.32
N ASP A 15 1.77 6.95 -2.37
CA ASP A 15 0.38 6.94 -1.92
C ASP A 15 0.21 5.94 -0.77
N ALA A 16 -0.51 6.36 0.26
CA ALA A 16 -0.73 5.55 1.46
C ALA A 16 -2.19 5.54 1.88
N VAL A 17 -2.65 4.36 2.30
CA VAL A 17 -3.94 4.20 2.96
C VAL A 17 -3.73 3.93 4.44
N VAL A 18 -4.38 4.72 5.28
CA VAL A 18 -4.38 4.56 6.73
C VAL A 18 -5.68 3.87 7.12
N VAL A 19 -5.58 2.86 7.99
CA VAL A 19 -6.74 2.05 8.37
C VAL A 19 -6.82 1.96 9.88
N GLU A 20 -7.80 2.64 10.46
CA GLU A 20 -8.15 2.44 11.87
C GLU A 20 -8.87 1.10 12.03
N LYS A 21 -8.16 0.11 12.57
CA LYS A 21 -8.67 -1.28 12.66
C LYS A 21 -9.97 -1.38 13.47
N ARG A 22 -10.19 -0.52 14.48
CA ARG A 22 -11.42 -0.49 15.29
C ARG A 22 -12.67 -0.15 14.49
N LYS A 23 -12.53 0.62 13.41
CA LYS A 23 -13.60 0.95 12.47
C LYS A 23 -13.83 -0.11 11.39
N THR A 24 -13.03 -1.18 11.39
CA THR A 24 -13.17 -2.27 10.42
C THR A 24 -14.35 -3.17 10.79
N GLY A 25 -15.35 -3.23 9.91
CA GLY A 25 -16.50 -4.10 10.09
C GLY A 25 -16.13 -5.56 10.27
N THR A 26 -16.86 -6.27 11.12
CA THR A 26 -16.57 -7.66 11.54
C THR A 26 -16.37 -8.63 10.38
N ALA A 27 -17.13 -8.48 9.29
CA ALA A 27 -16.99 -9.30 8.08
C ALA A 27 -15.62 -9.17 7.39
N LEU A 28 -14.89 -8.08 7.63
CA LEU A 28 -13.60 -7.75 7.00
C LEU A 28 -12.40 -7.90 7.94
N GLN A 29 -12.59 -8.26 9.22
CA GLN A 29 -11.50 -8.31 10.20
C GLN A 29 -10.52 -9.47 10.00
N GLU A 30 -10.96 -10.57 9.37
CA GLU A 30 -10.06 -11.66 9.01
C GLU A 30 -8.94 -11.17 8.10
N ALA A 31 -7.69 -11.45 8.44
CA ALA A 31 -6.52 -11.02 7.67
C ALA A 31 -6.62 -11.38 6.17
N GLU A 32 -7.18 -12.54 5.85
CA GLU A 32 -7.36 -13.03 4.47
C GLU A 32 -8.39 -12.23 3.67
N LYS A 33 -9.24 -11.43 4.32
CA LYS A 33 -10.20 -10.54 3.69
C LYS A 33 -9.73 -9.09 3.78
N PHE A 34 -9.19 -8.71 4.93
CA PHE A 34 -8.70 -7.38 5.23
C PHE A 34 -7.61 -6.93 4.26
N TYR A 35 -6.47 -7.61 4.23
CA TYR A 35 -5.30 -7.18 3.46
C TYR A 35 -5.57 -7.12 1.96
N PRO A 36 -6.21 -8.14 1.34
CA PRO A 36 -6.51 -8.08 -0.09
C PRO A 36 -7.49 -6.94 -0.43
N LYS A 37 -8.45 -6.63 0.45
CA LYS A 37 -9.40 -5.53 0.25
C LYS A 37 -8.72 -4.16 0.37
N MET A 38 -7.90 -3.95 1.39
CA MET A 38 -7.17 -2.69 1.59
C MET A 38 -6.17 -2.44 0.47
N LEU A 39 -5.41 -3.47 0.08
CA LEU A 39 -4.48 -3.40 -1.04
C LEU A 39 -5.22 -3.08 -2.35
N GLY A 40 -6.37 -3.71 -2.59
CA GLY A 40 -7.19 -3.43 -3.77
C GLY A 40 -7.71 -2.00 -3.81
N PHE A 41 -8.07 -1.41 -2.67
CA PHE A 41 -8.44 0.01 -2.60
C PHE A 41 -7.27 0.93 -2.93
N LEU A 42 -6.10 0.69 -2.33
CA LEU A 42 -4.91 1.49 -2.60
C LEU A 42 -4.52 1.40 -4.08
N LEU A 43 -4.48 0.18 -4.64
CA LEU A 43 -4.14 -0.04 -6.04
C LEU A 43 -5.13 0.66 -6.98
N ARG A 44 -6.44 0.55 -6.72
CA ARG A 44 -7.47 1.25 -7.50
C ARG A 44 -7.24 2.76 -7.49
N PHE A 45 -7.05 3.31 -6.31
CA PHE A 45 -6.81 4.74 -6.14
C PHE A 45 -5.56 5.21 -6.89
N VAL A 46 -4.47 4.44 -6.86
CA VAL A 46 -3.23 4.76 -7.59
C VAL A 46 -3.45 4.71 -9.10
N LEU A 47 -4.12 3.67 -9.59
CA LEU A 47 -4.38 3.49 -11.03
C LEU A 47 -5.30 4.58 -11.60
N GLU A 48 -6.33 4.99 -10.86
CA GLU A 48 -7.23 6.10 -11.26
C GLU A 48 -6.51 7.44 -11.42
N LYS A 49 -5.43 7.64 -10.67
CA LYS A 49 -4.62 8.87 -10.70
C LYS A 49 -3.42 8.79 -11.63
N THR A 50 -3.14 7.62 -12.19
CA THR A 50 -2.01 7.44 -13.09
C THR A 50 -2.47 7.76 -14.52
N PRO A 51 -1.71 8.57 -15.28
CA PRO A 51 -2.05 8.87 -16.67
C PRO A 51 -2.24 7.60 -17.51
N LEU A 52 -3.14 7.68 -18.49
CA LEU A 52 -3.32 6.64 -19.48
C LEU A 52 -2.00 6.42 -20.24
N GLY A 53 -1.56 5.16 -20.40
CA GLY A 53 -0.33 4.81 -21.13
C GLY A 53 0.75 4.10 -20.32
N ILE A 54 0.40 3.40 -19.24
CA ILE A 54 1.35 2.53 -18.52
C ILE A 54 1.86 1.43 -19.47
N GLU A 55 3.17 1.38 -19.72
CA GLU A 55 3.80 0.35 -20.54
C GLU A 55 3.84 -1.00 -19.82
N GLU A 56 4.17 -0.99 -18.53
CA GLU A 56 4.19 -2.17 -17.66
C GLU A 56 3.93 -1.78 -16.21
N LEU A 57 3.15 -2.59 -15.50
CA LEU A 57 2.93 -2.45 -14.06
C LEU A 57 3.68 -3.55 -13.29
N VAL A 58 4.66 -3.15 -12.48
CA VAL A 58 5.38 -4.08 -11.59
C VAL A 58 4.88 -3.90 -10.16
N ILE A 59 4.35 -4.98 -9.57
CA ILE A 59 3.89 -5.00 -8.17
C ILE A 59 4.83 -5.88 -7.37
N ILE A 60 5.47 -5.29 -6.37
CA ILE A 60 6.39 -5.98 -5.48
C ILE A 60 5.78 -5.99 -4.09
N THR A 61 5.68 -7.18 -3.50
CA THR A 61 5.19 -7.36 -2.13
C THR A 61 6.20 -8.16 -1.32
N ASP A 62 6.23 -7.95 -0.01
CA ASP A 62 7.04 -8.77 0.88
C ASP A 62 6.53 -10.22 0.89
N THR A 63 7.39 -11.11 1.34
CA THR A 63 7.11 -12.53 1.48
C THR A 63 5.97 -12.73 2.47
N ILE A 64 4.86 -13.28 1.98
CA ILE A 64 3.74 -13.70 2.81
C ILE A 64 3.96 -15.19 3.13
N PRO A 65 4.47 -15.55 4.32
CA PRO A 65 4.90 -16.93 4.62
C PRO A 65 3.74 -17.93 4.61
N VAL A 66 2.50 -17.46 4.79
CA VAL A 66 1.31 -18.31 4.74
C VAL A 66 0.78 -18.35 3.30
N ASN A 67 0.97 -19.49 2.64
CA ASN A 67 0.54 -19.73 1.24
C ASN A 67 -0.91 -19.34 0.96
N ARG A 68 -1.83 -19.64 1.89
CA ARG A 68 -3.25 -19.27 1.74
C ARG A 68 -3.46 -17.75 1.71
N LYS A 69 -2.80 -17.01 2.60
CA LYS A 69 -2.84 -15.53 2.64
C LYS A 69 -2.22 -14.94 1.36
N ARG A 70 -1.09 -15.52 0.91
CA ARG A 70 -0.43 -15.11 -0.33
C ARG A 70 -1.38 -15.24 -1.53
N ARG A 71 -2.01 -16.42 -1.70
CA ARG A 71 -2.99 -16.65 -2.79
C ARG A 71 -4.18 -15.70 -2.73
N ALA A 72 -4.67 -15.37 -1.54
CA ALA A 72 -5.76 -14.40 -1.37
C ALA A 72 -5.36 -12.99 -1.84
N VAL A 73 -4.15 -12.55 -1.50
CA VAL A 73 -3.57 -11.28 -1.95
C VAL A 73 -3.38 -11.28 -3.46
N GLU A 74 -2.72 -12.29 -4.02
CA GLU A 74 -2.52 -12.41 -5.48
C GLU A 74 -3.86 -12.40 -6.23
N LYS A 75 -4.87 -13.12 -5.72
CA LYS A 75 -6.21 -13.15 -6.34
C LYS A 75 -6.85 -11.77 -6.34
N ALA A 76 -6.81 -11.04 -5.22
CA ALA A 76 -7.40 -9.71 -5.17
C ALA A 76 -6.68 -8.71 -6.08
N LEU A 77 -5.34 -8.76 -6.12
CA LEU A 77 -4.55 -7.97 -7.05
C LEU A 77 -4.98 -8.24 -8.49
N LYS A 78 -4.99 -9.51 -8.91
CA LYS A 78 -5.40 -9.90 -10.27
C LYS A 78 -6.82 -9.43 -10.62
N LEU A 79 -7.76 -9.51 -9.67
CA LEU A 79 -9.13 -9.04 -9.89
C LEU A 79 -9.19 -7.51 -10.10
N VAL A 80 -8.47 -6.74 -9.28
CA VAL A 80 -8.43 -5.28 -9.44
C VAL A 80 -7.73 -4.89 -10.74
N LEU A 81 -6.62 -5.54 -11.07
CA LEU A 81 -5.89 -5.28 -12.32
C LEU A 81 -6.72 -5.63 -13.56
N ALA A 82 -7.42 -6.76 -13.56
CA ALA A 82 -8.28 -7.15 -14.68
C ALA A 82 -9.47 -6.19 -14.89
N ASP A 83 -9.98 -5.60 -13.81
CA ASP A 83 -11.08 -4.62 -13.84
C ASP A 83 -10.63 -3.25 -14.37
N MET A 84 -9.37 -2.86 -14.09
CA MET A 84 -8.92 -1.49 -14.26
C MET A 84 -7.89 -1.26 -15.36
N LEU A 85 -7.06 -2.26 -15.65
CA LEU A 85 -6.06 -2.11 -16.69
C LEU A 85 -6.72 -2.29 -18.07
N PRO A 86 -6.33 -1.47 -19.06
CA PRO A 86 -6.65 -1.73 -20.46
C PRO A 86 -6.25 -3.17 -20.83
N THR A 87 -7.02 -3.82 -21.70
CA THR A 87 -6.98 -5.27 -22.05
C THR A 87 -5.61 -5.82 -22.48
N ARG A 88 -4.59 -4.97 -22.64
CA ARG A 88 -3.23 -5.35 -23.06
C ARG A 88 -2.10 -4.78 -22.19
N THR A 89 -2.41 -4.19 -21.03
CA THR A 89 -1.35 -3.66 -20.15
C THR A 89 -0.66 -4.83 -19.44
N PRO A 90 0.62 -5.11 -19.71
CA PRO A 90 1.34 -6.17 -19.01
C PRO A 90 1.53 -5.79 -17.54
N TYR A 91 1.46 -6.79 -16.67
CA TYR A 91 1.78 -6.61 -15.26
C TYR A 91 2.50 -7.84 -14.69
N SER A 92 3.37 -7.59 -13.72
CA SER A 92 4.08 -8.64 -12.97
C SER A 92 3.83 -8.48 -11.47
N ILE A 93 3.63 -9.60 -10.78
CA ILE A 93 3.48 -9.64 -9.31
C ILE A 93 4.63 -10.48 -8.76
N MET A 94 5.50 -9.83 -7.99
CA MET A 94 6.70 -10.42 -7.42
C MET A 94 6.60 -10.44 -5.89
N HIS A 95 7.07 -11.54 -5.31
CA HIS A 95 7.16 -11.71 -3.86
C HIS A 95 8.63 -11.88 -3.48
N HIS A 96 9.20 -10.86 -2.87
CA HIS A 96 10.61 -10.86 -2.41
C HIS A 96 10.65 -10.77 -0.89
N ALA A 97 11.75 -11.22 -0.27
CA ALA A 97 11.96 -10.93 1.14
C ALA A 97 12.36 -9.45 1.30
N SER A 98 11.74 -8.71 2.23
CA SER A 98 12.05 -7.29 2.47
C SER A 98 13.53 -6.99 2.67
N ARG A 99 14.28 -7.92 3.29
CA ARG A 99 15.73 -7.79 3.49
C ARG A 99 16.56 -7.82 2.20
N SER A 100 15.98 -8.30 1.10
CA SER A 100 16.67 -8.52 -0.17
C SER A 100 16.20 -7.58 -1.28
N HIS A 101 15.24 -6.68 -1.00
CA HIS A 101 14.72 -5.75 -2.00
C HIS A 101 14.68 -4.32 -1.45
N TYR A 102 15.47 -3.45 -2.06
CA TYR A 102 15.58 -2.02 -1.71
C TYR A 102 14.22 -1.31 -1.64
N GLY A 103 13.36 -1.52 -2.64
CA GLY A 103 12.03 -0.91 -2.67
C GLY A 103 11.11 -1.37 -1.53
N LEU A 104 11.31 -2.58 -0.98
CA LEU A 104 10.54 -3.05 0.17
C LEU A 104 11.04 -2.40 1.47
N GLN A 105 12.34 -2.18 1.62
CA GLN A 105 12.90 -1.44 2.75
C GLN A 105 12.41 0.02 2.77
N ILE A 106 12.31 0.64 1.60
CA ILE A 106 11.72 1.97 1.42
C ILE A 106 10.25 1.96 1.86
N ALA A 107 9.45 1.03 1.32
CA ALA A 107 8.04 0.91 1.67
C ALA A 107 7.83 0.69 3.18
N ASP A 108 8.66 -0.13 3.81
CA ASP A 108 8.65 -0.37 5.25
C ASP A 108 8.95 0.89 6.06
N TYR A 109 9.96 1.67 5.66
CA TYR A 109 10.27 2.94 6.32
C TYR A 109 9.15 3.97 6.14
N LEU A 110 8.61 4.12 4.93
CA LEU A 110 7.50 5.03 4.64
C LEU A 110 6.27 4.67 5.50
N ASN A 111 5.92 3.38 5.55
CA ASN A 111 4.85 2.87 6.41
C ASN A 111 5.09 3.18 7.88
N TRP A 112 6.32 2.97 8.38
CA TRP A 112 6.68 3.27 9.76
C TRP A 112 6.57 4.76 10.08
N ALA A 113 7.08 5.64 9.22
CA ALA A 113 7.05 7.09 9.43
C ALA A 113 5.61 7.63 9.43
N ILE A 114 4.77 7.16 8.50
CA ILE A 114 3.33 7.49 8.48
C ILE A 114 2.65 6.95 9.74
N LEU A 115 2.82 5.67 10.06
CA LEU A 115 2.21 5.05 11.24
C LEU A 115 2.57 5.79 12.52
N ARG A 116 3.84 6.17 12.68
CA ARG A 116 4.35 6.85 13.87
C ARG A 116 3.70 8.23 14.07
N LYS A 117 3.45 8.98 12.98
CA LYS A 117 2.66 10.21 13.03
C LYS A 117 1.26 9.95 13.58
N TRP A 118 0.58 8.92 13.07
CA TRP A 118 -0.80 8.61 13.47
C TRP A 118 -0.91 8.06 14.90
N GLU A 119 0.00 7.20 15.32
CA GLU A 119 -0.09 6.55 16.64
C GLU A 119 0.44 7.44 17.78
N LYS A 120 1.48 8.24 17.51
CA LYS A 120 2.21 8.96 18.57
C LYS A 120 2.22 10.47 18.41
N GLY A 121 1.68 11.01 17.32
CA GLY A 121 1.77 12.44 17.01
C GLY A 121 3.20 12.93 16.71
N ASP A 122 4.16 12.01 16.61
CA ASP A 122 5.58 12.33 16.34
C ASP A 122 5.77 12.53 14.83
N GLN A 123 6.01 13.77 14.42
CA GLN A 123 6.16 14.16 13.02
C GLN A 123 7.60 14.10 12.51
N THR A 124 8.59 13.80 13.36
CA THR A 124 10.02 13.93 13.01
C THR A 124 10.39 13.16 11.75
N ALA A 125 9.99 11.88 11.67
CA ALA A 125 10.24 11.04 10.50
C ALA A 125 9.29 11.37 9.34
N TYR A 126 8.07 11.80 9.65
CA TYR A 126 7.08 12.18 8.65
C TYR A 126 7.53 13.41 7.85
N ASP A 127 8.08 14.42 8.53
CA ASP A 127 8.58 15.64 7.92
C ASP A 127 9.73 15.38 6.93
N GLN A 128 10.50 14.32 7.13
CA GLN A 128 11.56 13.90 6.21
C GLN A 128 10.98 13.33 4.90
N ILE A 129 9.79 12.72 4.94
CA ILE A 129 9.21 12.03 3.78
C ILE A 129 8.02 12.75 3.15
N LYS A 130 7.47 13.78 3.80
CA LYS A 130 6.21 14.42 3.36
C LYS A 130 6.24 14.93 1.92
N HIS A 131 7.41 15.32 1.42
CA HIS A 131 7.59 15.78 0.04
C HIS A 131 7.46 14.66 -1.00
N LEU A 132 7.62 13.40 -0.59
CA LEU A 132 7.43 12.21 -1.42
C LEU A 132 5.95 11.78 -1.45
N ILE A 133 5.18 12.14 -0.42
CA ILE A 133 3.79 11.72 -0.25
C ILE A 133 2.88 12.54 -1.16
N ARG A 134 2.40 11.89 -2.22
CA ARG A 134 1.34 12.40 -3.09
C ARG A 134 -0.01 12.38 -2.40
N SER A 135 -0.30 11.28 -1.69
CA SER A 135 -1.54 11.16 -0.96
C SER A 135 -1.42 10.24 0.25
N GLU A 136 -2.20 10.59 1.27
CA GLU A 136 -2.33 9.83 2.49
C GLU A 136 -3.74 10.06 3.04
N PHE A 137 -4.50 9.00 3.26
CA PHE A 137 -5.88 9.14 3.72
C PHE A 137 -6.32 7.99 4.60
N GLU A 138 -7.12 8.31 5.63
CA GLU A 138 -7.80 7.31 6.45
C GLU A 138 -9.06 6.82 5.74
N ILE A 139 -9.11 5.54 5.38
CA ILE A 139 -10.21 4.98 4.58
C ILE A 139 -11.58 4.99 5.29
N PHE A 140 -11.57 5.04 6.62
CA PHE A 140 -12.78 5.05 7.46
C PHE A 140 -13.03 6.41 8.13
N ARG A 141 -12.47 7.51 7.61
CA ARG A 141 -12.55 8.85 8.22
C ARG A 141 -13.98 9.32 8.53
N SER A 142 -14.94 9.01 7.65
CA SER A 142 -16.35 9.37 7.85
C SER A 142 -17.13 8.39 8.73
N GLY A 143 -16.54 7.24 9.06
CA GLY A 143 -17.16 6.21 9.89
C GLY A 143 -17.04 6.54 11.38
N THR A 144 -18.16 6.47 12.10
CA THR A 144 -18.21 6.70 13.55
C THR A 144 -18.36 5.42 14.36
N ARG A 145 -18.59 4.28 13.71
CA ARG A 145 -18.83 3.00 14.38
C ARG A 145 -17.52 2.29 14.69
N ASN A 146 -17.33 1.99 15.97
CA ASN A 146 -16.28 1.09 16.45
C ASN A 146 -16.85 -0.31 16.68
N TYR A 147 -16.06 -1.33 16.33
CA TYR A 147 -16.42 -2.74 16.50
C TYR A 147 -15.74 -3.38 17.71
N TYR A 148 -14.76 -2.70 18.31
CA TYR A 148 -14.07 -3.08 19.55
C TYR A 148 -13.27 -1.90 20.11
#